data_AF-A0A2P6GBW4-F1
#
_entry.id   AF-A0A2P6GBW4-F1
#
_cell.length_a   1.000
_cell.length_b   1.000
_cell.length_c   1.000
_cell.angle_alpha   90.00
_cell.angle_beta   90.00
_cell.angle_gamma   90.00
#
_symmetry.space_group_name_H-M   'P 1'
#
loop_
_entity.id
_entity.type
_entity.pdbx_description
1 polymer ?
#
loop_
_entity_poly.entity_id
_entity_poly.type
_entity_poly.pdbx_seq_one_letter_code
_entity_poly.pdbx_strand_id
1 'polypeptide(L)'
;MLILLFGVNIIFAPGIAGAQQKTFGEELTEIFQEVWPYKAFLAIPKINEIAPRLIIPIDSFGKLQEGARCAEVDDLDLLRELNPKAILPRENLYRLSCKSLLTAISKIEDLPVPRNGFKDDSNLVLKFYFGTGVVQVLTY
;
A
#
# COMPACT_ATOMS: atom_id res chain seq x y z
N MET A 1 -6.20 32.90 61.68
CA MET A 1 -6.71 33.85 60.68
C MET A 1 -5.53 34.47 59.96
N LEU A 2 -5.22 33.98 58.74
CA LEU A 2 -4.88 34.73 57.52
C LEU A 2 -4.33 33.71 56.51
N ILE A 3 -5.14 33.40 55.50
CA ILE A 3 -4.76 32.67 54.30
C ILE A 3 -4.39 33.74 53.28
N LEU A 4 -3.19 33.71 52.69
CA LEU A 4 -2.86 34.53 51.52
C LEU A 4 -2.06 33.74 50.47
N LEU A 5 -2.86 33.19 49.55
CA LEU A 5 -2.76 33.26 48.08
C LEU A 5 -1.53 32.65 47.37
N PHE A 6 -1.85 31.54 46.69
CA PHE A 6 -1.09 30.90 45.63
C PHE A 6 -0.81 31.86 44.45
N GLY A 7 0.47 32.09 44.16
CA GLY A 7 0.93 32.57 42.87
C GLY A 7 1.27 31.39 41.96
N VAL A 8 0.28 30.80 41.28
CA VAL A 8 0.53 29.80 40.23
C VAL A 8 1.02 30.54 38.99
N ASN A 9 2.32 30.55 38.76
CA ASN A 9 2.88 30.84 37.44
C ASN A 9 2.54 29.65 36.53
N ILE A 10 1.43 29.74 35.80
CA ILE A 10 1.14 28.82 34.70
C ILE A 10 2.05 29.23 33.54
N ILE A 11 3.22 28.60 33.46
CA ILE A 11 4.05 28.64 32.26
C ILE A 11 3.28 27.82 31.21
N PHE A 12 2.66 28.49 30.25
CA PHE A 12 2.17 27.86 29.03
C PHE A 12 3.39 27.32 28.28
N ALA A 13 3.68 26.03 28.43
CA ALA A 13 4.59 25.34 27.55
C ALA A 13 4.01 25.40 26.13
N PRO A 14 4.74 25.86 25.11
CA PRO A 14 4.29 25.74 23.73
C PRO A 14 4.17 24.25 23.43
N GLY A 15 2.95 23.81 23.09
CA GLY A 15 2.67 22.44 22.70
C GLY A 15 3.63 22.04 21.59
N ILE A 16 4.48 21.08 21.91
CA ILE A 16 5.28 20.37 20.92
C ILE A 16 4.25 19.62 20.10
N ALA A 17 3.89 20.15 18.92
CA ALA A 17 3.17 19.38 17.92
C ALA A 17 4.09 18.22 17.55
N GLY A 18 3.91 17.08 18.23
CA GLY A 18 4.65 15.87 17.92
C GLY A 18 4.35 15.56 16.46
N ALA A 19 5.36 15.65 15.60
CA ALA A 19 5.26 15.16 14.25
C ALA A 19 4.86 13.69 14.37
N GLN A 20 3.61 13.38 14.05
CA GLN A 20 3.12 12.01 14.12
C GLN A 20 3.85 11.24 13.03
N GLN A 21 4.69 10.29 13.43
CA GLN A 21 5.44 9.48 12.49
C GLN A 21 4.44 8.67 11.65
N LYS A 22 4.54 8.79 10.32
CA LYS A 22 3.66 8.06 9.41
C LYS A 22 3.88 6.57 9.59
N THR A 23 2.80 5.81 9.50
CA THR A 23 2.87 4.36 9.39
C THR A 23 3.45 3.98 8.03
N PHE A 24 4.11 2.81 7.94
CA PHE A 24 4.64 2.31 6.67
C PHE A 24 3.57 2.25 5.55
N GLY A 25 2.32 1.92 5.89
CA GLY A 25 1.22 1.94 4.93
C GLY A 25 0.84 3.34 4.43
N GLU A 26 0.94 4.36 5.27
CA GLU A 26 0.72 5.77 4.88
C GLU A 26 1.83 6.26 3.95
N GLU A 27 3.09 5.94 4.25
CA GLU A 27 4.23 6.28 3.38
C GLU A 27 4.10 5.61 2.01
N LEU A 28 3.76 4.31 1.98
CA LEU A 28 3.50 3.61 0.72
C LEU A 28 2.31 4.21 -0.04
N THR A 29 1.25 4.59 0.67
CA THR A 29 0.09 5.23 0.06
C THR A 29 0.50 6.51 -0.67
N GLU A 30 1.32 7.35 -0.05
CA GLU A 30 1.81 8.58 -0.67
C GLU A 30 2.67 8.31 -1.90
N ILE A 31 3.66 7.42 -1.79
CA ILE A 31 4.55 7.05 -2.89
C ILE A 31 3.74 6.53 -4.09
N PHE A 32 2.82 5.60 -3.86
CA PHE A 32 2.02 5.06 -4.95
C PHE A 32 1.08 6.11 -5.54
N GLN A 33 0.49 7.01 -4.74
CA GLN A 33 -0.40 8.05 -5.27
C GLN A 33 0.30 9.04 -6.22
N GLU A 34 1.62 9.17 -6.16
CA GLU A 34 2.39 9.98 -7.12
C GLU A 34 2.49 9.34 -8.50
N VAL A 35 2.49 8.00 -8.58
CA VAL A 35 2.76 7.25 -9.83
C VAL A 35 1.57 6.44 -10.35
N TRP A 36 0.61 6.13 -9.49
CA TRP A 36 -0.57 5.32 -9.77
C TRP A 36 -1.80 6.21 -10.04
N PRO A 37 -2.38 6.18 -11.26
CA PRO A 37 -3.48 7.07 -11.64
C PRO A 37 -4.85 6.63 -11.09
N TYR A 38 -4.95 6.28 -9.81
CA TYR A 38 -6.17 5.70 -9.21
C TYR A 38 -7.41 6.57 -9.41
N LYS A 39 -7.27 7.90 -9.39
CA LYS A 39 -8.39 8.84 -9.60
C LYS A 39 -9.05 8.67 -10.96
N ALA A 40 -8.30 8.32 -12.00
CA ALA A 40 -8.85 8.08 -13.34
C ALA A 40 -9.76 6.83 -13.37
N PHE A 41 -9.51 5.88 -12.48
CA PHE A 41 -10.30 4.66 -12.37
C PHE A 41 -11.62 4.85 -11.62
N LEU A 42 -11.79 5.96 -10.88
CA LEU A 42 -13.04 6.24 -10.14
C LEU A 42 -14.26 6.37 -11.07
N ALA A 43 -14.05 6.70 -12.35
CA ALA A 43 -15.10 6.73 -13.36
C ALA A 43 -15.56 5.32 -13.81
N ILE A 44 -14.79 4.27 -13.50
CA ILE A 44 -15.10 2.91 -13.91
C ILE A 44 -16.13 2.31 -12.92
N PRO A 45 -17.30 1.85 -13.40
CA PRO A 45 -18.28 1.22 -12.54
C PRO A 45 -17.68 0.04 -11.77
N LYS A 46 -18.06 -0.09 -10.49
CA LYS A 46 -17.67 -1.22 -9.62
C LYS A 46 -16.17 -1.32 -9.32
N ILE A 47 -15.38 -0.29 -9.60
CA ILE A 47 -13.95 -0.29 -9.29
C ILE A 47 -13.67 -0.45 -7.78
N ASN A 48 -14.56 0.06 -6.94
CA ASN A 48 -14.49 -0.07 -5.48
C ASN A 48 -14.85 -1.48 -4.97
N GLU A 49 -15.38 -2.36 -5.83
CA GLU A 49 -15.68 -3.75 -5.50
C GLU A 49 -14.46 -4.67 -5.68
N ILE A 50 -13.35 -4.14 -6.19
CA ILE A 50 -12.08 -4.87 -6.34
C ILE A 50 -10.98 -4.20 -5.51
N ALA A 51 -10.04 -5.01 -5.04
CA ALA A 51 -8.85 -4.54 -4.34
C ALA A 51 -7.67 -5.46 -4.69
N PRO A 52 -7.08 -5.29 -5.88
CA PRO A 52 -6.01 -6.17 -6.36
C PRO A 52 -4.82 -6.16 -5.42
N ARG A 53 -4.18 -7.33 -5.30
CA ARG A 53 -2.96 -7.51 -4.53
C ARG A 53 -1.75 -7.54 -5.46
N LEU A 54 -0.82 -6.63 -5.21
CA LEU A 54 0.50 -6.62 -5.85
C LEU A 54 1.49 -7.34 -4.93
N ILE A 55 2.18 -8.32 -5.49
CA ILE A 55 3.27 -9.03 -4.85
C ILE A 55 4.56 -8.46 -5.45
N ILE A 56 5.41 -7.89 -4.60
CA ILE A 56 6.66 -7.26 -5.00
C ILE A 56 7.80 -8.05 -4.33
N PRO A 57 8.63 -8.76 -5.12
CA PRO A 57 9.82 -9.39 -4.58
C PRO A 57 10.78 -8.32 -4.06
N ILE A 58 11.34 -8.54 -2.87
CA ILE A 58 12.26 -7.62 -2.22
C ILE A 58 13.44 -8.38 -1.61
N ASP A 59 14.61 -7.75 -1.59
CA ASP A 59 15.78 -8.31 -0.91
C ASP A 59 15.74 -8.06 0.62
N SER A 60 16.72 -8.63 1.33
CA SER A 60 16.88 -8.43 2.77
C SER A 60 17.20 -6.99 3.19
N PHE A 61 17.50 -6.10 2.23
CA PHE A 61 17.67 -4.67 2.46
C PHE A 61 16.39 -3.87 2.16
N GLY A 62 15.32 -4.52 1.72
CA GLY A 62 14.05 -3.89 1.35
C GLY A 62 14.02 -3.33 -0.06
N LYS A 63 15.04 -3.60 -0.89
CA LYS A 63 15.07 -3.13 -2.27
C LYS A 63 14.21 -3.99 -3.17
N LEU A 64 13.53 -3.34 -4.10
CA LEU A 64 12.71 -3.99 -5.10
C LEU A 64 13.57 -4.87 -6.00
N GLN A 65 13.10 -6.09 -6.23
CA GLN A 65 13.62 -6.99 -7.23
C GLN A 65 12.64 -7.07 -8.40
N GLU A 66 13.13 -7.54 -9.55
CA GLU A 66 12.27 -7.78 -10.71
C GLU A 66 11.24 -8.88 -10.42
N GLY A 67 10.14 -8.88 -11.19
CA GLY A 67 9.11 -9.92 -11.07
C GLY A 67 7.91 -9.56 -10.20
N ALA A 68 7.59 -8.28 -10.06
CA ALA A 68 6.32 -7.86 -9.48
C ALA A 68 5.14 -8.47 -10.26
N ARG A 69 4.13 -8.97 -9.54
CA ARG A 69 2.98 -9.69 -10.11
C ARG A 69 1.70 -9.43 -9.34
N CYS A 70 0.56 -9.63 -9.98
CA CYS A 70 -0.74 -9.48 -9.33
C CYS A 70 -1.31 -10.83 -8.93
N ALA A 71 -1.57 -11.02 -7.63
CA ALA A 71 -1.99 -12.31 -7.09
C ALA A 71 -3.22 -12.86 -7.81
N GLU A 72 -4.30 -12.07 -7.95
CA GLU A 72 -5.55 -12.58 -8.51
C GLU A 72 -5.46 -12.98 -9.99
N VAL A 73 -4.60 -12.29 -10.77
CA VAL A 73 -4.45 -12.55 -12.20
C VAL A 73 -3.52 -13.74 -12.43
N ASP A 74 -2.38 -13.77 -11.75
CA ASP A 74 -1.44 -14.89 -11.81
C ASP A 74 -2.09 -16.19 -11.29
N ASP A 75 -2.81 -16.13 -10.16
CA ASP A 75 -3.52 -17.28 -9.61
C ASP A 75 -4.56 -17.81 -10.60
N LEU A 76 -5.31 -16.91 -11.27
CA LEU A 76 -6.28 -17.30 -12.28
C LEU A 76 -5.61 -17.97 -13.49
N ASP A 77 -4.51 -17.42 -13.97
CA ASP A 77 -3.80 -17.92 -15.14
C ASP A 77 -3.19 -19.31 -14.85
N LEU A 78 -2.58 -19.50 -13.67
CA LEU A 78 -2.12 -20.81 -13.19
C LEU A 78 -3.29 -21.81 -13.03
N LEU A 79 -4.40 -21.38 -12.42
CA LEU A 79 -5.58 -22.24 -12.26
C LEU A 79 -6.16 -22.68 -13.61
N ARG A 80 -6.04 -21.87 -14.66
CA ARG A 80 -6.54 -22.20 -15.99
C ARG A 80 -5.71 -23.26 -16.71
N GLU A 81 -4.44 -23.42 -16.36
CA GLU A 81 -3.62 -24.53 -16.84
C GLU A 81 -4.19 -25.87 -16.38
N LEU A 82 -4.78 -25.91 -15.19
CA LEU A 82 -5.40 -27.11 -14.59
C LEU A 82 -6.90 -27.21 -14.88
N ASN A 83 -7.59 -26.08 -14.94
CA ASN A 83 -9.02 -25.97 -15.15
C ASN A 83 -9.34 -24.79 -16.08
N PRO A 84 -9.45 -25.02 -17.40
CA PRO A 84 -9.70 -23.97 -18.39
C PRO A 84 -10.99 -23.16 -18.17
N LYS A 85 -11.92 -23.66 -17.33
CA LYS A 85 -13.18 -22.99 -16.99
C LYS A 85 -13.10 -22.16 -15.72
N ALA A 86 -11.92 -21.98 -15.11
CA ALA A 86 -11.75 -21.11 -13.95
C ALA A 86 -12.15 -19.66 -14.29
N ILE A 87 -12.91 -19.03 -13.38
CA ILE A 87 -13.46 -17.69 -13.53
C ILE A 87 -12.99 -16.83 -12.38
N LEU A 88 -12.49 -15.63 -12.70
CA LEU A 88 -12.32 -14.54 -11.76
C LEU A 88 -13.47 -13.55 -11.95
N PRO A 89 -14.33 -13.34 -10.94
CA PRO A 89 -15.35 -12.30 -11.02
C PRO A 89 -14.71 -10.94 -11.30
N ARG A 90 -15.20 -10.24 -12.32
CA ARG A 90 -14.66 -8.94 -12.77
C ARG A 90 -13.20 -9.05 -13.27
N GLU A 91 -12.83 -10.17 -13.90
CA GLU A 91 -11.50 -10.40 -14.47
C GLU A 91 -10.96 -9.21 -15.26
N ASN A 92 -11.76 -8.62 -16.16
CA ASN A 92 -11.32 -7.47 -16.97
C ASN A 92 -10.91 -6.27 -16.11
N LEU A 93 -11.60 -6.03 -14.99
CA LEU A 93 -11.22 -4.98 -14.04
C LEU A 93 -9.92 -5.35 -13.33
N TYR A 94 -9.77 -6.60 -12.86
CA TYR A 94 -8.53 -7.06 -12.26
C TYR A 94 -7.33 -6.96 -13.21
N ARG A 95 -7.48 -7.37 -14.47
CA ARG A 95 -6.40 -7.26 -15.49
C ARG A 95 -6.05 -5.80 -15.79
N LEU A 96 -7.04 -4.93 -15.96
CA LEU A 96 -6.81 -3.50 -16.20
C LEU A 96 -6.13 -2.83 -15.00
N SER A 97 -6.65 -3.05 -13.80
CA SER A 97 -6.09 -2.52 -12.55
C SER A 97 -4.68 -3.06 -12.31
N CYS A 98 -4.46 -4.36 -12.53
CA CYS A 98 -3.15 -4.96 -12.41
C CYS A 98 -2.13 -4.32 -13.35
N LYS A 99 -2.47 -4.12 -14.63
CA LYS A 99 -1.58 -3.44 -15.58
C LYS A 99 -1.20 -2.03 -15.09
N SER A 100 -2.16 -1.31 -14.51
CA SER A 100 -1.91 0.01 -13.92
C SER A 100 -0.92 -0.05 -12.74
N LEU A 101 -1.09 -1.03 -11.84
CA LEU A 101 -0.20 -1.22 -10.69
C LEU A 101 1.21 -1.65 -11.10
N LEU A 102 1.33 -2.58 -12.06
CA LEU A 102 2.62 -2.99 -12.61
C LEU A 102 3.35 -1.83 -13.30
N THR A 103 2.59 -0.92 -13.94
CA THR A 103 3.16 0.32 -14.50
C THR A 103 3.55 1.33 -13.43
N ALA A 104 2.87 1.33 -12.29
CA ALA A 104 3.18 2.23 -11.17
C ALA A 104 4.46 1.78 -10.46
N ILE A 105 4.58 0.49 -10.13
CA ILE A 105 5.76 -0.05 -9.44
C ILE A 105 7.03 0.05 -10.30
N SER A 106 6.94 -0.05 -11.62
CA SER A 106 8.11 0.13 -12.50
C SER A 106 8.68 1.55 -12.53
N LYS A 107 7.97 2.52 -11.95
CA LYS A 107 8.43 3.92 -11.80
C LYS A 107 9.02 4.20 -10.42
N ILE A 108 8.95 3.24 -9.51
CA ILE A 108 9.45 3.37 -8.14
C ILE A 108 10.80 2.66 -8.09
N GLU A 109 11.85 3.40 -7.77
CA GLU A 109 13.20 2.84 -7.65
C GLU A 109 13.44 2.19 -6.29
N ASP A 110 12.89 2.77 -5.22
CA ASP A 110 13.05 2.28 -3.86
C ASP A 110 11.77 2.46 -3.04
N LEU A 111 11.50 1.52 -2.15
CA LEU A 111 10.39 1.57 -1.20
C LEU A 111 10.98 1.65 0.21
N PRO A 112 10.40 2.43 1.14
CA PRO A 112 10.91 2.61 2.50
C PRO A 112 10.60 1.39 3.38
N VAL A 113 10.96 0.21 2.89
CA VAL A 113 10.69 -1.08 3.53
C VAL A 113 11.52 -1.18 4.82
N PRO A 114 10.92 -1.50 5.97
CA PRO A 114 11.67 -1.64 7.22
C PRO A 114 12.75 -2.71 7.11
N ARG A 115 14.03 -2.37 7.33
CA ARG A 115 15.17 -3.31 7.18
C ARG A 115 15.11 -4.55 8.07
N ASN A 116 14.25 -4.54 9.09
CA ASN A 116 14.11 -5.63 10.05
C ASN A 116 12.76 -6.30 9.82
N GLY A 117 12.76 -7.49 9.20
CA GLY A 117 11.53 -8.26 8.99
C GLY A 117 11.60 -9.25 7.83
N PHE A 118 12.47 -8.99 6.86
CA PHE A 118 12.53 -9.75 5.61
C PHE A 118 13.70 -10.72 5.62
N LYS A 119 13.43 -11.96 5.20
CA LYS A 119 14.46 -12.92 4.80
C LYS A 119 14.89 -12.64 3.37
N ASP A 120 16.00 -13.21 2.93
CA ASP A 120 16.31 -13.26 1.50
C ASP A 120 15.11 -13.84 0.72
N ASP A 121 14.81 -13.25 -0.43
CA ASP A 121 13.68 -13.61 -1.31
C ASP A 121 12.27 -13.42 -0.70
N SER A 122 12.11 -12.43 0.17
CA SER A 122 10.79 -12.09 0.73
C SER A 122 9.89 -11.39 -0.30
N ASN A 123 8.59 -11.44 -0.06
CA ASN A 123 7.60 -10.76 -0.88
C ASN A 123 6.84 -9.74 -0.05
N LEU A 124 6.91 -8.47 -0.45
CA LEU A 124 6.00 -7.45 0.04
C LEU A 124 4.64 -7.61 -0.65
N VAL A 125 3.58 -7.81 0.14
CA VAL A 125 2.22 -7.96 -0.40
C VAL A 125 1.40 -6.73 -0.06
N LEU A 126 1.04 -5.99 -1.10
CA LEU A 126 0.29 -4.74 -1.02
C LEU A 126 -1.11 -4.91 -1.61
N LYS A 127 -2.12 -4.41 -0.91
CA LYS A 127 -3.51 -4.38 -1.37
C LYS A 127 -3.92 -2.96 -1.70
N PHE A 128 -4.45 -2.76 -2.91
CA PHE A 128 -4.76 -1.43 -3.44
C PHE A 128 -6.25 -1.16 -3.47
N TYR A 129 -6.69 -0.12 -2.77
CA TYR A 129 -8.09 0.31 -2.75
C TYR A 129 -8.30 1.43 -3.75
N PHE A 130 -8.71 1.08 -4.97
CA PHE A 130 -8.93 2.06 -6.05
C PHE A 130 -9.96 3.14 -5.71
N GLY A 131 -10.94 2.84 -4.85
CA GLY A 131 -11.95 3.82 -4.43
C GLY A 131 -11.40 4.96 -3.56
N THR A 132 -10.28 4.74 -2.86
CA THR A 132 -9.71 5.72 -1.91
C THR A 132 -8.28 6.12 -2.26
N GLY A 133 -7.59 5.32 -3.08
CA GLY A 133 -6.16 5.47 -3.34
C GLY A 133 -5.29 4.96 -2.20
N VAL A 134 -5.86 4.27 -1.21
CA VAL A 134 -5.13 3.73 -0.06
C VAL A 134 -4.42 2.44 -0.43
N VAL A 135 -3.19 2.30 0.08
CA VAL A 135 -2.39 1.07 -0.01
C VAL A 135 -2.30 0.45 1.38
N GLN A 136 -2.69 -0.81 1.47
CA GLN A 136 -2.60 -1.59 2.71
C GLN A 136 -1.50 -2.65 2.59
N VAL A 137 -0.62 -2.68 3.57
CA VAL A 137 0.36 -3.77 3.71
C VAL A 137 -0.32 -4.98 4.33
N LEU A 138 -0.27 -6.12 3.66
CA LEU A 138 -0.88 -7.36 4.15
C LEU A 138 0.12 -8.27 4.85
N THR A 139 1.29 -8.44 4.26
CA THR A 139 2.41 -9.16 4.85
C THR A 139 3.68 -8.59 4.28
N TYR A 140 4.73 -8.70 5.08
CA TYR A 140 6.05 -8.26 4.78
C TYR A 140 7.00 -9.18 5.56
#